data_AF-A0A356D8R8-F1
#
_entry.id   AF-A0A356D8R8-F1
#
_cell.length_a   1.000
_cell.length_b   1.000
_cell.length_c   1.000
_cell.angle_alpha   90.00
_cell.angle_beta   90.00
_cell.angle_gamma   90.00
#
_symmetry.space_group_name_H-M   'P 1'
#
loop_
_entity.id
_entity.type
_entity.pdbx_description
1 polymer ?
#
loop_
_entity_poly.entity_id
_entity_poly.type
_entity_poly.pdbx_seq_one_letter_code
_entity_poly.pdbx_strand_id
1 'polypeptide(L)'
;MIKLKVLRCNKFFILIRLTLWCAMNTIERVDFKNKKPNFGRLIDYGFILGDQCYEYECTLKSSGFHLKITISLSGVVHTMLTDLDAGEEYTLHLNPTSTGEFVGLVRQEYNQILSDIIEKCFDNNVFKSELANKIIEYVNVEYSIEFEYLWAKFPNNAIVRRLDNQKWFAALLTVERSKIGVSGEGIIEIIDLKMRPEDKEKIIDNDKYLPGYHMNKNHWFTICLDGRVSFEEIVDKLNASYHLAK
;
A
#
# COMPACT_ATOMS: atom_id res chain seq x y z
N MET A 1 46.68 -31.05 36.07
CA MET A 1 45.74 -30.44 35.10
C MET A 1 44.47 -31.31 35.06
N ILE A 2 43.58 -31.24 36.07
CA ILE A 2 42.40 -30.36 36.21
C ILE A 2 41.37 -30.46 35.05
N LYS A 3 40.44 -31.42 35.25
CA LYS A 3 38.96 -31.37 35.20
C LYS A 3 38.17 -31.02 33.93
N LEU A 4 37.28 -31.98 33.57
CA LEU A 4 35.93 -31.78 33.03
C LEU A 4 35.09 -30.81 33.88
N LYS A 5 34.23 -30.02 33.20
CA LYS A 5 32.87 -29.51 33.57
C LYS A 5 32.61 -28.29 32.66
N VAL A 6 31.42 -27.87 32.23
CA VAL A 6 30.02 -28.31 32.32
C VAL A 6 29.23 -27.36 31.40
N LEU A 7 28.16 -27.88 30.81
CA LEU A 7 26.99 -27.16 30.27
C LEU A 7 26.69 -25.79 30.92
N ARG A 8 26.37 -24.79 30.10
CA ARG A 8 25.34 -23.79 30.44
C ARG A 8 24.85 -23.03 29.20
N CYS A 9 23.52 -23.11 28.99
CA CYS A 9 22.58 -22.02 28.66
C CYS A 9 22.88 -21.11 27.46
N ASN A 10 21.92 -20.69 26.62
CA ASN A 10 20.48 -20.61 26.79
C ASN A 10 19.86 -20.17 25.45
N LYS A 11 18.82 -20.88 24.99
CA LYS A 11 17.45 -20.33 24.81
C LYS A 11 17.22 -18.94 24.16
N PHE A 12 18.13 -18.39 23.37
CA PHE A 12 17.91 -17.06 22.77
C PHE A 12 17.39 -17.05 21.32
N PHE A 13 17.50 -18.17 20.59
CA PHE A 13 17.17 -18.19 19.16
C PHE A 13 15.78 -18.76 18.80
N ILE A 14 15.00 -19.25 19.77
CA ILE A 14 13.64 -19.76 19.53
C ILE A 14 12.57 -18.80 20.07
N LEU A 15 12.93 -17.84 20.93
CA LEU A 15 11.96 -16.89 21.49
C LEU A 15 11.61 -15.72 20.56
N ILE A 16 12.42 -15.43 19.54
CA ILE A 16 12.18 -14.29 18.63
C ILE A 16 11.07 -14.60 17.59
N ARG A 17 10.78 -15.87 17.30
CA ARG A 17 9.65 -16.24 16.43
C ARG A 17 8.28 -16.30 17.14
N LEU A 18 8.26 -16.29 18.48
CA LEU A 18 7.02 -16.41 19.26
C LEU A 18 6.57 -15.09 19.90
N THR A 19 7.48 -14.14 20.15
CA THR A 19 7.12 -12.84 20.73
C THR A 19 6.59 -11.83 19.72
N LEU A 20 6.81 -12.03 18.42
CA LEU A 20 6.18 -11.23 17.34
C LEU A 20 4.74 -11.66 17.03
N TRP A 21 4.29 -12.83 17.51
CA TRP A 21 2.92 -13.30 17.27
C TRP A 21 1.91 -12.77 18.31
N CYS A 22 2.40 -12.26 19.45
CA CYS A 22 1.57 -11.90 20.60
C CYS A 22 1.39 -10.38 20.81
N ALA A 23 1.92 -9.55 19.90
CA ALA A 23 1.72 -8.11 19.93
C ALA A 23 1.08 -7.67 18.60
N MET A 24 -0.12 -7.08 18.69
CA MET A 24 -0.91 -6.50 17.58
C MET A 24 -1.87 -7.43 16.82
N ASN A 25 -2.65 -8.27 17.52
CA ASN A 25 -3.90 -8.79 16.95
C ASN A 25 -5.08 -7.86 17.29
N THR A 26 -5.00 -6.62 16.82
CA THR A 26 -6.21 -6.01 16.26
C THR A 26 -6.24 -6.57 14.86
N ILE A 27 -7.12 -7.54 14.58
CA ILE A 27 -7.26 -8.07 13.22
C ILE A 27 -7.73 -6.89 12.37
N GLU A 28 -6.80 -6.18 11.75
CA GLU A 28 -7.11 -5.15 10.78
C GLU A 28 -7.92 -5.83 9.68
N ARG A 29 -9.08 -5.24 9.38
CA ARG A 29 -9.92 -5.73 8.29
C ARG A 29 -9.09 -5.65 7.01
N VAL A 30 -8.88 -6.80 6.36
CA VAL A 30 -8.25 -6.84 5.05
C VAL A 30 -9.16 -6.08 4.08
N ASP A 31 -8.59 -5.08 3.41
CA ASP A 31 -9.33 -4.20 2.52
C ASP A 31 -8.61 -4.11 1.16
N PHE A 32 -9.40 -4.17 0.09
CA PHE A 32 -8.96 -4.01 -1.30
C PHE A 32 -8.95 -2.54 -1.74
N LYS A 33 -9.22 -1.60 -0.81
CA LYS A 33 -9.12 -0.16 -1.07
C LYS A 33 -7.74 0.20 -1.62
N ASN A 34 -7.75 1.04 -2.65
CA ASN A 34 -6.55 1.49 -3.35
C ASN A 34 -5.71 0.35 -3.92
N LYS A 35 -6.35 -0.78 -4.26
CA LYS A 35 -5.75 -1.88 -5.01
C LYS A 35 -6.37 -1.97 -6.40
N LYS A 36 -5.62 -2.50 -7.35
CA LYS A 36 -6.09 -2.84 -8.69
C LYS A 36 -5.75 -4.30 -8.97
N PRO A 37 -6.70 -5.14 -9.40
CA PRO A 37 -6.37 -6.52 -9.72
C PRO A 37 -5.44 -6.57 -10.94
N ASN A 38 -4.48 -7.47 -10.85
CA ASN A 38 -3.66 -7.88 -11.97
C ASN A 38 -4.22 -9.19 -12.51
N PHE A 39 -4.94 -9.11 -13.63
CA PHE A 39 -5.67 -10.26 -14.18
C PHE A 39 -4.78 -11.44 -14.58
N GLY A 40 -3.55 -11.19 -15.02
CA GLY A 40 -2.57 -12.26 -15.28
C GLY A 40 -2.21 -12.99 -13.99
N ARG A 41 -1.85 -12.23 -12.94
CA ARG A 41 -1.51 -12.81 -11.63
C ARG A 41 -2.68 -13.52 -10.96
N LEU A 42 -3.92 -13.10 -11.21
CA LEU A 42 -5.12 -13.81 -10.75
C LEU A 42 -5.21 -15.22 -11.37
N ILE A 43 -5.01 -15.35 -12.68
CA ILE A 43 -4.98 -16.66 -13.35
C ILE A 43 -3.83 -17.51 -12.80
N ASP A 44 -2.63 -16.95 -12.69
CA ASP A 44 -1.45 -17.67 -12.17
C ASP A 44 -1.65 -18.14 -10.72
N TYR A 45 -2.42 -17.40 -9.92
CA TYR A 45 -2.79 -17.76 -8.55
C TYR A 45 -3.80 -18.91 -8.49
N GLY A 46 -4.59 -19.11 -9.54
CA GLY A 46 -5.61 -20.16 -9.64
C GLY A 46 -7.05 -19.66 -9.74
N PHE A 47 -7.28 -18.37 -10.00
CA PHE A 47 -8.62 -17.90 -10.38
C PHE A 47 -8.98 -18.41 -11.77
N ILE A 48 -10.26 -18.67 -12.00
CA ILE A 48 -10.82 -19.07 -13.28
C ILE A 48 -11.67 -17.92 -13.81
N LEU A 49 -11.48 -17.55 -15.09
CA LEU A 49 -12.32 -16.56 -15.75
C LEU A 49 -13.68 -17.17 -16.12
N GLY A 50 -14.75 -16.68 -15.49
CA GLY A 50 -16.13 -16.90 -15.93
C GLY A 50 -16.59 -15.83 -16.91
N ASP A 51 -17.90 -15.61 -17.04
CA ASP A 51 -18.46 -14.68 -18.04
C ASP A 51 -18.01 -13.22 -17.82
N GLN A 52 -18.09 -12.73 -16.58
CA GLN A 52 -17.81 -11.31 -16.24
C GLN A 52 -17.01 -11.13 -14.94
N CYS A 53 -16.45 -12.21 -14.42
CA CYS A 53 -15.68 -12.21 -13.18
C CYS A 53 -14.62 -13.32 -13.19
N TYR A 54 -13.60 -13.11 -12.37
CA TYR A 54 -12.65 -14.13 -11.96
C TYR A 54 -13.15 -14.77 -10.68
N GLU A 55 -13.18 -16.09 -10.63
CA GLU A 55 -13.64 -16.85 -9.46
C GLU A 55 -12.52 -17.70 -8.87
N TYR A 56 -12.41 -17.71 -7.55
CA TYR A 56 -11.52 -18.58 -6.80
C TYR A 56 -12.28 -19.17 -5.61
N GLU A 57 -12.09 -20.46 -5.37
CA GLU A 57 -12.78 -21.19 -4.32
C GLU A 57 -11.79 -22.03 -3.51
N CYS A 58 -11.95 -22.07 -2.20
CA CYS A 58 -11.15 -22.92 -1.32
C CYS A 58 -11.86 -23.23 0.00
N THR A 59 -11.45 -24.31 0.66
CA THR A 59 -11.94 -24.65 2.00
C THR A 59 -10.97 -24.13 3.07
N LEU A 60 -11.51 -23.45 4.09
CA LEU A 60 -10.76 -23.07 5.29
C LEU A 60 -10.34 -24.33 6.04
N LYS A 61 -9.04 -24.46 6.30
CA LYS A 61 -8.44 -25.73 6.77
C LYS A 61 -8.94 -26.15 8.14
N SER A 62 -9.21 -25.20 9.02
CA SER A 62 -9.56 -25.47 10.41
C SER A 62 -11.06 -25.46 10.65
N SER A 63 -11.81 -24.55 10.00
CA SER A 63 -13.26 -24.48 10.14
C SER A 63 -14.05 -25.38 9.18
N GLY A 64 -13.46 -25.82 8.07
CA GLY A 64 -14.15 -26.58 7.03
C GLY A 64 -15.08 -25.74 6.14
N PHE A 65 -15.17 -24.43 6.35
CA PHE A 65 -16.05 -23.56 5.57
C PHE A 65 -15.52 -23.35 4.16
N HIS A 66 -16.44 -23.24 3.21
CA HIS A 66 -16.10 -22.99 1.81
C HIS A 66 -16.11 -21.50 1.52
N LEU A 67 -14.97 -20.95 1.10
CA LEU A 67 -14.82 -19.57 0.70
C LEU A 67 -14.83 -19.46 -0.83
N LYS A 68 -15.82 -18.73 -1.36
CA LYS A 68 -15.87 -18.27 -2.74
C LYS A 68 -15.50 -16.80 -2.83
N ILE A 69 -14.58 -16.47 -3.73
CA ILE A 69 -14.11 -15.11 -4.02
C ILE A 69 -14.38 -14.82 -5.48
N THR A 70 -15.01 -13.68 -5.75
CA THR A 70 -15.30 -13.21 -7.11
C THR A 70 -14.72 -11.82 -7.29
N ILE A 71 -14.07 -11.58 -8.43
CA ILE A 71 -13.49 -10.28 -8.78
C ILE A 71 -14.04 -9.89 -10.16
N SER A 72 -14.83 -8.82 -10.22
CA SER A 72 -15.38 -8.34 -11.50
C SER A 72 -14.29 -7.79 -12.42
N LEU A 73 -14.61 -7.63 -13.70
CA LEU A 73 -13.72 -6.94 -14.65
C LEU A 73 -13.46 -5.46 -14.27
N SER A 74 -14.32 -4.84 -13.46
CA SER A 74 -14.10 -3.51 -12.88
C SER A 74 -13.24 -3.54 -11.61
N GLY A 75 -12.84 -4.72 -11.13
CA GLY A 75 -12.02 -4.92 -9.95
C GLY A 75 -12.75 -4.86 -8.61
N VAL A 76 -14.09 -4.97 -8.63
CA VAL A 76 -14.89 -5.10 -7.42
C VAL A 76 -14.75 -6.52 -6.89
N VAL A 77 -14.38 -6.65 -5.62
CA VAL A 77 -14.21 -7.93 -4.93
C VAL A 77 -15.46 -8.24 -4.11
N HIS A 78 -15.95 -9.46 -4.24
CA HIS A 78 -17.03 -10.01 -3.43
C HIS A 78 -16.64 -11.39 -2.91
N THR A 79 -17.02 -11.68 -1.67
CA THR A 79 -16.65 -12.89 -0.93
C THR A 79 -17.90 -13.50 -0.30
N MET A 80 -18.02 -14.83 -0.36
CA MET A 80 -19.06 -15.58 0.30
C MET A 80 -18.43 -16.75 1.05
N LEU A 81 -18.79 -16.92 2.31
CA LEU A 81 -18.33 -18.02 3.14
C LEU A 81 -19.52 -18.89 3.51
N THR A 82 -19.46 -20.18 3.21
CA THR A 82 -20.57 -21.12 3.41
C THR A 82 -20.18 -22.20 4.41
N ASP A 83 -21.05 -22.44 5.38
CA ASP A 83 -20.99 -23.62 6.24
C ASP A 83 -21.54 -24.81 5.45
N LEU A 84 -20.67 -25.75 5.09
CA LEU A 84 -21.04 -26.90 4.26
C LEU A 84 -21.95 -27.90 4.98
N ASP A 85 -21.92 -27.94 6.32
CA ASP A 85 -22.76 -28.84 7.11
C ASP A 85 -24.20 -28.30 7.20
N ALA A 86 -24.35 -26.99 7.38
CA ALA A 86 -25.65 -26.32 7.40
C ALA A 86 -26.19 -26.01 6.00
N GLY A 87 -25.31 -25.86 5.00
CA GLY A 87 -25.65 -25.36 3.66
C GLY A 87 -26.00 -23.87 3.65
N GLU A 88 -25.58 -23.11 4.66
CA GLU A 88 -25.97 -21.72 4.88
C GLU A 88 -24.77 -20.77 4.80
N GLU A 89 -25.02 -19.52 4.42
CA GLU A 89 -24.00 -18.47 4.43
C GLU A 89 -23.61 -18.10 5.88
N TYR A 90 -22.32 -18.04 6.14
CA TYR A 90 -21.77 -17.67 7.43
C TYR A 90 -21.24 -16.24 7.43
N THR A 91 -21.87 -15.34 8.20
CA THR A 91 -21.56 -13.90 8.18
C THR A 91 -20.92 -13.37 9.46
N LEU A 92 -20.86 -14.15 10.55
CA LEU A 92 -20.38 -13.68 11.85
C LEU A 92 -18.91 -13.20 11.83
N HIS A 93 -18.09 -13.75 10.93
CA HIS A 93 -16.71 -13.32 10.73
C HIS A 93 -16.59 -11.85 10.29
N LEU A 94 -17.61 -11.31 9.61
CA LEU A 94 -17.66 -9.92 9.13
C LEU A 94 -18.07 -8.93 10.22
N ASN A 95 -18.75 -9.39 11.28
CA ASN A 95 -19.16 -8.53 12.37
C ASN A 95 -18.01 -8.36 13.38
N PRO A 96 -17.45 -7.14 13.57
CA PRO A 96 -16.37 -6.91 14.52
C PRO A 96 -16.79 -7.13 15.98
N THR A 97 -18.09 -7.07 16.31
CA THR A 97 -18.57 -7.32 17.67
C THR A 97 -18.76 -8.80 17.97
N SER A 98 -18.77 -9.67 16.96
CA SER A 98 -18.88 -11.11 17.17
C SER A 98 -17.56 -11.66 17.73
N THR A 99 -17.62 -12.11 18.98
CA THR A 99 -16.49 -12.66 19.74
C THR A 99 -16.70 -14.14 20.02
N GLY A 100 -15.61 -14.86 20.22
CA GLY A 100 -15.60 -16.32 20.42
C GLY A 100 -14.42 -16.95 19.71
N GLU A 101 -13.89 -18.04 20.27
CA GLU A 101 -12.69 -18.71 19.75
C GLU A 101 -12.89 -19.19 18.30
N PHE A 102 -14.03 -19.85 18.03
CA PHE A 102 -14.36 -20.34 16.69
C PHE A 102 -14.53 -19.20 15.67
N VAL A 103 -15.28 -18.15 16.00
CA VAL A 103 -15.46 -16.97 15.11
C VAL A 103 -14.12 -16.29 14.84
N GLY A 104 -13.26 -16.19 15.86
CA GLY A 104 -11.91 -15.65 15.76
C GLY A 104 -11.02 -16.46 14.80
N LEU A 105 -11.06 -17.79 14.90
CA LEU A 105 -10.35 -18.72 14.02
C LEU A 105 -10.80 -18.55 12.56
N VAL A 106 -12.12 -18.60 12.31
CA VAL A 106 -12.69 -18.41 10.95
C VAL A 106 -12.24 -17.07 10.35
N ARG A 107 -12.35 -15.99 11.13
CA ARG A 107 -11.94 -14.64 10.71
C ARG A 107 -10.45 -14.57 10.38
N GLN A 108 -9.60 -15.25 11.16
CA GLN A 108 -8.17 -15.28 10.92
C GLN A 108 -7.83 -16.01 9.61
N GLU A 109 -8.37 -17.21 9.39
CA GLU A 109 -8.12 -17.98 8.16
C GLU A 109 -8.62 -17.23 6.93
N TYR A 110 -9.83 -16.66 7.01
CA TYR A 110 -10.41 -15.82 5.97
C TYR A 110 -9.50 -14.65 5.61
N ASN A 111 -9.05 -13.87 6.60
CA ASN A 111 -8.18 -12.73 6.35
C ASN A 111 -6.79 -13.12 5.84
N GLN A 112 -6.28 -14.28 6.24
CA GLN A 112 -5.00 -14.78 5.73
C GLN A 112 -5.07 -15.08 4.23
N ILE A 113 -6.16 -15.70 3.76
CA ILE A 113 -6.37 -15.95 2.33
C ILE A 113 -6.49 -14.64 1.56
N LEU A 114 -7.30 -13.70 2.04
CA LEU A 114 -7.45 -12.40 1.36
C LEU A 114 -6.14 -11.60 1.31
N SER A 115 -5.34 -11.65 2.37
CA SER A 115 -4.04 -10.97 2.41
C SER A 115 -3.06 -11.55 1.39
N ASP A 116 -3.01 -12.89 1.28
CA ASP A 116 -2.17 -13.58 0.29
C ASP A 116 -2.58 -13.24 -1.15
N ILE A 117 -3.90 -13.17 -1.41
CA ILE A 117 -4.44 -12.74 -2.70
C ILE A 117 -4.07 -11.29 -3.01
N ILE A 118 -4.20 -10.37 -2.06
CA ILE A 118 -3.80 -8.96 -2.26
C ILE A 118 -2.32 -8.87 -2.60
N GLU A 119 -1.46 -9.55 -1.86
CA GLU A 119 0.00 -9.53 -2.08
C GLU A 119 0.35 -10.05 -3.48
N LYS A 120 -0.22 -11.20 -3.87
CA LYS A 120 0.18 -11.89 -5.10
C LYS A 120 -0.56 -11.41 -6.33
N CYS A 121 -1.77 -10.88 -6.21
CA CYS A 121 -2.64 -10.63 -7.35
C CYS A 121 -3.03 -9.16 -7.54
N PHE A 122 -2.69 -8.25 -6.63
CA PHE A 122 -3.09 -6.85 -6.73
C PHE A 122 -1.88 -5.91 -6.80
N ASP A 123 -2.03 -4.86 -7.59
CA ASP A 123 -1.13 -3.72 -7.66
C ASP A 123 -1.63 -2.60 -6.73
N ASN A 124 -0.71 -1.81 -6.19
CA ASN A 124 -1.07 -0.57 -5.51
C ASN A 124 -1.64 0.42 -6.53
N ASN A 125 -2.81 0.98 -6.21
CA ASN A 125 -3.52 1.93 -7.05
C ASN A 125 -4.03 3.07 -6.15
N VAL A 126 -3.11 3.73 -5.46
CA VAL A 126 -3.42 4.85 -4.57
C VAL A 126 -3.77 6.09 -5.37
N PHE A 127 -2.98 6.39 -6.39
CA PHE A 127 -3.09 7.60 -7.20
C PHE A 127 -3.91 7.32 -8.45
N LYS A 128 -4.94 8.14 -8.67
CA LYS A 128 -5.99 7.96 -9.67
C LYS A 128 -5.86 8.95 -10.82
N SER A 129 -5.21 10.09 -10.62
CA SER A 129 -5.07 11.08 -11.70
C SER A 129 -4.21 10.55 -12.85
N GLU A 130 -4.52 10.98 -14.07
CA GLU A 130 -3.71 10.66 -15.25
C GLU A 130 -2.26 11.13 -15.07
N LEU A 131 -2.08 12.31 -14.49
CA LEU A 131 -0.77 12.91 -14.28
C LEU A 131 0.08 12.13 -13.27
N ALA A 132 -0.50 11.70 -12.14
CA ALA A 132 0.20 10.85 -11.19
C ALA A 132 0.61 9.51 -11.81
N ASN A 133 -0.27 8.88 -12.60
CA ASN A 133 0.06 7.62 -13.28
C ASN A 133 1.20 7.80 -14.29
N LYS A 134 1.20 8.89 -15.08
CA LYS A 134 2.32 9.22 -15.98
C LYS A 134 3.63 9.44 -15.23
N ILE A 135 3.59 10.08 -14.07
CA ILE A 135 4.79 10.27 -13.22
C ILE A 135 5.29 8.93 -12.68
N ILE A 136 4.40 8.07 -12.20
CA ILE A 136 4.75 6.73 -11.69
C ILE A 136 5.42 5.90 -12.79
N GLU A 137 4.84 5.89 -14.00
CA GLU A 137 5.39 5.21 -15.16
C GLU A 137 6.75 5.77 -15.56
N TYR A 138 6.89 7.10 -15.64
CA TYR A 138 8.17 7.74 -15.94
C TYR A 138 9.25 7.35 -14.93
N VAL A 139 8.93 7.36 -13.62
CA VAL A 139 9.90 6.98 -12.58
C VAL A 139 10.33 5.52 -12.72
N ASN A 140 9.39 4.63 -13.03
CA ASN A 140 9.67 3.23 -13.27
C ASN A 140 10.59 3.02 -14.48
N VAL A 141 10.30 3.68 -15.60
CA VAL A 141 11.07 3.53 -16.85
C VAL A 141 12.44 4.20 -16.77
N GLU A 142 12.49 5.47 -16.37
CA GLU A 142 13.72 6.28 -16.40
C GLU A 142 14.71 5.88 -15.30
N TYR A 143 14.21 5.67 -14.08
CA TYR A 143 15.07 5.38 -12.94
C TYR A 143 15.17 3.89 -12.61
N SER A 144 14.30 3.04 -13.17
CA SER A 144 14.16 1.63 -12.75
C SER A 144 13.83 1.51 -11.25
N ILE A 145 12.96 2.40 -10.75
CA ILE A 145 12.56 2.47 -9.33
C ILE A 145 11.03 2.45 -9.23
N GLU A 146 10.50 1.72 -8.27
CA GLU A 146 9.08 1.76 -7.91
C GLU A 146 8.84 2.68 -6.71
N PHE A 147 7.63 3.24 -6.65
CA PHE A 147 7.20 4.01 -5.49
C PHE A 147 7.02 3.11 -4.26
N GLU A 148 7.62 3.50 -3.13
CA GLU A 148 7.59 2.77 -1.88
C GLU A 148 6.55 3.35 -0.90
N TYR A 149 5.73 2.48 -0.29
CA TYR A 149 4.67 2.85 0.65
C TYR A 149 5.08 2.52 2.09
N LEU A 150 5.75 3.45 2.75
CA LEU A 150 6.44 3.18 4.01
C LEU A 150 5.55 3.19 5.27
N TRP A 151 4.36 3.78 5.20
CA TRP A 151 3.57 4.09 6.39
C TRP A 151 2.22 3.38 6.41
N ALA A 152 2.04 2.42 7.32
CA ALA A 152 0.76 1.73 7.51
C ALA A 152 -0.40 2.68 7.85
N LYS A 153 -0.14 3.73 8.66
CA LYS A 153 -1.14 4.75 9.03
C LYS A 153 -1.48 5.71 7.89
N PHE A 154 -0.57 5.88 6.92
CA PHE A 154 -0.73 6.75 5.77
C PHE A 154 -0.44 5.97 4.49
N PRO A 155 -1.26 4.94 4.20
CA PRO A 155 -1.01 4.01 3.10
C PRO A 155 -1.18 4.67 1.72
N ASN A 156 -1.67 5.92 1.70
CA ASN A 156 -1.90 6.69 0.49
C ASN A 156 -0.73 7.65 0.15
N ASN A 157 0.40 7.49 0.82
CA ASN A 157 1.61 8.27 0.55
C ASN A 157 2.70 7.32 0.10
N ALA A 158 3.41 7.72 -0.95
CA ALA A 158 4.52 6.97 -1.50
C ALA A 158 5.74 7.87 -1.66
N ILE A 159 6.92 7.28 -1.56
CA ILE A 159 8.18 7.97 -1.78
C ILE A 159 8.97 7.26 -2.87
N VAL A 160 9.92 7.99 -3.43
CA VAL A 160 10.96 7.42 -4.28
C VAL A 160 12.31 7.97 -3.82
N ARG A 161 13.28 7.07 -3.75
CA ARG A 161 14.64 7.35 -3.28
C ARG A 161 15.65 6.74 -4.22
N ARG A 162 16.83 7.34 -4.30
CA ARG A 162 17.88 6.81 -5.15
C ARG A 162 18.40 5.48 -4.61
N LEU A 163 18.75 4.57 -5.51
CA LEU A 163 19.28 3.26 -5.16
C LEU A 163 20.67 3.35 -4.50
N ASP A 164 21.49 4.31 -4.91
CA ASP A 164 22.89 4.44 -4.48
C ASP A 164 23.07 4.96 -3.04
N ASN A 165 22.22 5.89 -2.61
CA ASN A 165 22.36 6.56 -1.31
C ASN A 165 21.08 6.56 -0.45
N GLN A 166 20.00 5.97 -0.96
CA GLN A 166 18.70 5.84 -0.27
C GLN A 166 18.04 7.19 0.08
N LYS A 167 18.51 8.31 -0.50
CA LYS A 167 17.94 9.64 -0.26
C LYS A 167 16.73 9.85 -1.15
N TRP A 168 15.67 10.38 -0.54
CA TRP A 168 14.41 10.66 -1.22
C TRP A 168 14.60 11.80 -2.22
N PHE A 169 13.93 11.70 -3.36
CA PHE A 169 13.88 12.76 -4.37
C PHE A 169 12.46 13.03 -4.88
N ALA A 170 11.49 12.19 -4.57
CA ALA A 170 10.10 12.62 -4.66
C ALA A 170 9.25 11.94 -3.58
N ALA A 171 8.14 12.59 -3.25
CA ALA A 171 7.07 11.99 -2.49
C ALA A 171 5.74 12.31 -3.17
N LEU A 172 4.93 11.30 -3.41
CA LEU A 172 3.61 11.41 -4.01
C LEU A 172 2.58 11.20 -2.89
N LEU A 173 1.64 12.13 -2.71
CA LEU A 173 0.71 12.13 -1.57
C LEU A 173 -0.71 12.47 -1.99
N THR A 174 -1.68 11.98 -1.24
CA THR A 174 -3.08 12.44 -1.30
C THR A 174 -3.38 13.34 -0.11
N VAL A 175 -3.89 14.54 -0.35
CA VAL A 175 -4.13 15.55 0.70
C VAL A 175 -5.47 16.25 0.52
N GLU A 176 -6.11 16.67 1.61
CA GLU A 176 -7.27 17.57 1.53
C GLU A 176 -6.83 18.94 1.00
N ARG A 177 -7.57 19.50 0.03
CA ARG A 177 -7.26 20.81 -0.57
C ARG A 177 -7.06 21.93 0.47
N SER A 178 -7.88 21.92 1.53
CA SER A 178 -7.81 22.87 2.65
C SER A 178 -6.46 22.86 3.39
N LYS A 179 -5.76 21.71 3.45
CA LYS A 179 -4.48 21.56 4.17
C LYS A 179 -3.31 22.19 3.42
N ILE A 180 -3.47 22.49 2.14
CA ILE A 180 -2.46 23.12 1.28
C ILE A 180 -2.90 24.49 0.76
N GLY A 181 -3.99 25.05 1.31
CA GLY A 181 -4.48 26.38 0.93
C GLY A 181 -5.09 26.46 -0.48
N VAL A 182 -5.44 25.31 -1.07
CA VAL A 182 -6.07 25.25 -2.39
C VAL A 182 -7.59 25.31 -2.22
N SER A 183 -8.26 26.10 -3.06
CA SER A 183 -9.72 26.25 -3.02
C SER A 183 -10.45 24.98 -3.47
N GLY A 184 -11.70 24.85 -3.02
CA GLY A 184 -12.56 23.69 -3.28
C GLY A 184 -12.49 22.64 -2.17
N GLU A 185 -13.38 21.66 -2.27
CA GLU A 185 -13.50 20.56 -1.32
C GLU A 185 -12.86 19.28 -1.87
N GLY A 186 -12.56 18.33 -0.97
CA GLY A 186 -12.09 17.00 -1.34
C GLY A 186 -10.57 16.83 -1.34
N ILE A 187 -10.15 15.70 -1.88
CA ILE A 187 -8.76 15.24 -1.92
C ILE A 187 -8.13 15.62 -3.25
N ILE A 188 -6.85 15.99 -3.21
CA ILE A 188 -5.99 16.26 -4.35
C ILE A 188 -4.70 15.45 -4.22
N GLU A 189 -4.16 15.05 -5.36
CA GLU A 189 -2.85 14.41 -5.45
C GLU A 189 -1.77 15.48 -5.64
N ILE A 190 -0.68 15.32 -4.91
CA ILE A 190 0.44 16.26 -4.93
C ILE A 190 1.76 15.49 -5.05
N ILE A 191 2.77 16.14 -5.62
CA ILE A 191 4.14 15.67 -5.59
C ILE A 191 5.05 16.68 -4.90
N ASP A 192 5.83 16.20 -3.94
CA ASP A 192 6.89 16.94 -3.28
C ASP A 192 8.23 16.62 -3.93
N LEU A 193 8.96 17.66 -4.32
CA LEU A 193 10.24 17.59 -5.00
C LEU A 193 11.28 18.47 -4.31
N LYS A 194 12.55 18.11 -4.44
CA LYS A 194 13.66 18.88 -3.90
C LYS A 194 13.94 20.12 -4.73
N MET A 195 14.29 21.19 -4.02
CA MET A 195 14.90 22.40 -4.58
C MET A 195 16.13 22.79 -3.76
N ARG A 196 16.96 23.64 -4.35
CA ARG A 196 18.03 24.30 -3.61
C ARG A 196 17.44 25.42 -2.74
N PRO A 197 17.90 25.61 -1.49
CA PRO A 197 17.42 26.69 -0.63
C PRO A 197 17.49 28.08 -1.27
N GLU A 198 18.55 28.35 -2.04
CA GLU A 198 18.75 29.60 -2.77
C GLU A 198 17.75 29.83 -3.91
N ASP A 199 17.08 28.78 -4.40
CA ASP A 199 16.07 28.89 -5.45
C ASP A 199 14.65 29.06 -4.90
N LYS A 200 14.46 28.95 -3.57
CA LYS A 200 13.15 29.00 -2.91
C LYS A 200 12.32 30.21 -3.32
N GLU A 201 12.89 31.40 -3.22
CA GLU A 201 12.18 32.65 -3.52
C GLU A 201 11.83 32.79 -5.02
N LYS A 202 12.53 32.06 -5.89
CA LYS A 202 12.27 32.06 -7.34
C LYS A 202 11.25 30.99 -7.75
N ILE A 203 11.21 29.87 -7.05
CA ILE A 203 10.36 28.72 -7.38
C ILE A 203 8.97 28.88 -6.76
N ILE A 204 8.89 29.27 -5.48
CA ILE A 204 7.63 29.29 -4.75
C ILE A 204 6.79 30.50 -5.16
N ASP A 205 5.71 30.26 -5.89
CA ASP A 205 4.75 31.28 -6.32
C ASP A 205 3.44 31.27 -5.51
N ASN A 206 3.26 30.28 -4.62
CA ASN A 206 2.04 30.05 -3.83
C ASN A 206 0.77 29.84 -4.70
N ASP A 207 0.95 29.42 -5.95
CA ASP A 207 -0.15 29.05 -6.85
C ASP A 207 0.11 27.68 -7.50
N LYS A 208 1.13 27.59 -8.36
CA LYS A 208 1.56 26.34 -9.02
C LYS A 208 2.55 25.56 -8.15
N TYR A 209 3.40 26.30 -7.44
CA TYR A 209 4.50 25.81 -6.64
C TYR A 209 4.33 26.26 -5.19
N LEU A 210 3.93 25.31 -4.34
CA LEU A 210 3.66 25.56 -2.93
C LEU A 210 4.87 25.16 -2.06
N PRO A 211 5.01 25.70 -0.83
CA PRO A 211 6.01 25.23 0.11
C PRO A 211 5.82 23.73 0.42
N GLY A 212 6.92 22.98 0.57
CA GLY A 212 6.89 21.53 0.79
C GLY A 212 5.91 21.06 1.88
N TYR A 213 5.11 20.06 1.56
CA TYR A 213 4.05 19.50 2.40
C TYR A 213 4.57 18.32 3.22
N HIS A 214 4.54 18.43 4.55
CA HIS A 214 5.26 17.54 5.49
C HIS A 214 6.79 17.49 5.32
N MET A 215 7.35 18.19 4.34
CA MET A 215 8.79 18.26 4.09
C MET A 215 9.42 19.56 4.60
N ASN A 216 10.76 19.61 4.58
CA ASN A 216 11.50 20.82 4.90
C ASN A 216 11.28 21.87 3.80
N LYS A 217 10.52 22.93 4.10
CA LYS A 217 10.12 24.02 3.19
C LYS A 217 11.28 24.84 2.58
N ASN A 218 12.51 24.66 3.07
CA ASN A 218 13.70 25.28 2.46
C ASN A 218 14.33 24.38 1.39
N HIS A 219 14.05 23.08 1.41
CA HIS A 219 14.65 22.11 0.49
C HIS A 219 13.63 21.40 -0.39
N TRP A 220 12.33 21.59 -0.13
CA TRP A 220 11.26 20.91 -0.82
C TRP A 220 10.13 21.87 -1.16
N PHE A 221 9.49 21.61 -2.29
CA PHE A 221 8.31 22.30 -2.76
C PHE A 221 7.29 21.27 -3.27
N THR A 222 6.04 21.69 -3.35
CA THR A 222 4.90 20.86 -3.69
C THR A 222 4.28 21.35 -5.00
N ILE A 223 3.94 20.41 -5.88
CA ILE A 223 3.15 20.66 -7.09
C ILE A 223 1.79 19.96 -6.94
N CYS A 224 0.71 20.68 -7.21
CA CYS A 224 -0.64 20.10 -7.33
C CYS A 224 -0.79 19.38 -8.66
N LEU A 225 -1.24 18.11 -8.63
CA LEU A 225 -1.47 17.31 -9.84
C LEU A 225 -2.87 17.54 -10.42
N ASP A 226 -3.23 18.81 -10.63
CA ASP A 226 -4.54 19.23 -11.17
C ASP A 226 -4.47 19.78 -12.60
N GLY A 227 -3.33 19.61 -13.26
CA GLY A 227 -3.12 20.02 -14.66
C GLY A 227 -2.66 21.47 -14.85
N ARG A 228 -2.49 22.27 -13.78
CA ARG A 228 -1.91 23.62 -13.89
C ARG A 228 -0.43 23.63 -14.25
N VAL A 229 0.28 22.55 -13.95
CA VAL A 229 1.67 22.29 -14.33
C VAL A 229 1.67 21.12 -15.31
N SER A 230 2.34 21.30 -16.45
CA SER A 230 2.43 20.27 -17.49
C SER A 230 3.23 19.05 -17.03
N PHE A 231 3.00 17.90 -17.66
CA PHE A 231 3.76 16.68 -17.36
C PHE A 231 5.26 16.88 -17.62
N GLU A 232 5.60 17.52 -18.74
CA GLU A 232 6.97 17.80 -19.15
C GLU A 232 7.69 18.69 -18.12
N GLU A 233 7.01 19.73 -17.63
CA GLU A 233 7.55 20.61 -16.59
C GLU A 233 7.76 19.86 -15.27
N ILE A 234 6.85 18.97 -14.88
CA ILE A 234 7.01 18.14 -13.68
C ILE A 234 8.20 17.19 -13.83
N VAL A 235 8.39 16.59 -15.01
CA VAL A 235 9.53 15.71 -15.31
C VAL A 235 10.85 16.48 -15.17
N ASP A 236 10.94 17.70 -15.68
CA ASP A 236 12.13 18.54 -15.53
C ASP A 236 12.46 18.81 -14.05
N LYS A 237 11.44 19.11 -13.25
CA LYS A 237 11.60 19.31 -11.80
C LYS A 237 11.99 18.02 -11.07
N LEU A 238 11.42 16.89 -11.47
CA LEU A 238 11.71 15.57 -10.91
C LEU A 238 13.17 15.18 -11.17
N ASN A 239 13.66 15.38 -12.40
CA ASN A 239 15.05 15.14 -12.79
C ASN A 239 16.01 16.04 -11.98
N ALA A 240 15.68 17.33 -11.83
CA ALA A 240 16.46 18.24 -10.98
C ALA A 240 16.49 17.75 -9.52
N SER A 241 15.34 17.33 -8.99
CA SER A 241 15.23 16.79 -7.63
C SER A 241 16.08 15.53 -7.42
N TYR A 242 16.11 14.62 -8.40
CA TYR A 242 16.96 13.42 -8.39
C TYR A 242 18.45 13.77 -8.28
N HIS A 243 18.91 14.78 -9.02
CA HIS A 243 20.30 15.25 -8.95
C HIS A 243 20.64 15.98 -7.64
N LEU A 244 19.65 16.57 -6.97
CA LEU A 244 19.82 17.19 -5.65
C LEU A 244 19.87 16.18 -4.51
N ALA A 245 19.36 14.96 -4.71
CA ALA A 245 19.42 13.89 -3.73
C ALA A 245 20.82 13.25 -3.66
N LYS A 246 21.84 14.01 -3.28
CA LYS A 246 23.21 13.51 -3.03
C LYS A 246 23.38 13.15 -1.58
#